data_AF-A0A537EMX1-F1
#
_entry.id   AF-A0A537EMX1-F1
#
_cell.length_a   1.000
_cell.length_b   1.000
_cell.length_c   1.000
_cell.angle_alpha   90.00
_cell.angle_beta   90.00
_cell.angle_gamma   90.00
#
_symmetry.space_group_name_H-M   'P 1'
#
loop_
_entity.id
_entity.type
_entity.pdbx_description
1 polymer ?
#
loop_
_entity_poly.entity_id
_entity_poly.type
_entity_poly.pdbx_seq_one_letter_code
_entity_poly.pdbx_strand_id
1 'polypeptide(L)'
;MMQTGQYSTSQFARDVDTCVRKYPNESEVLRQIKPLLEKLIRSLRSVPAEAFSPRKDRFAMNLIHVPSDEMFSIIGGVWHPGQTTPIHDHLTWALIGVHDGEEREALFRRTDDGSNPKIAKIEKVSEKINTKGWSDSSRSSWHP
;
A
#
# COMPACT_ATOMS: atom_id res chain seq x y z
N MET A 1 -17.10 -23.66 -21.90
CA MET A 1 -16.93 -22.20 -21.68
C MET A 1 -16.06 -22.03 -20.45
N MET A 2 -14.81 -21.60 -20.60
CA MET A 2 -13.94 -21.32 -19.45
C MET A 2 -14.48 -20.07 -18.77
N GLN A 3 -14.94 -20.18 -17.51
CA GLN A 3 -15.13 -18.99 -16.69
C GLN A 3 -13.77 -18.30 -16.62
N THR A 4 -13.67 -17.09 -17.14
CA THR A 4 -12.53 -16.21 -16.88
C THR A 4 -12.53 -15.95 -15.38
N GLY A 5 -11.71 -16.71 -14.65
CA GLY A 5 -11.62 -16.62 -13.21
C GLY A 5 -11.27 -15.19 -12.78
N GLN A 6 -12.02 -14.67 -11.82
CA GLN A 6 -11.75 -13.37 -11.22
C GLN A 6 -10.31 -13.30 -10.68
N TYR A 7 -9.63 -12.17 -10.88
CA TYR A 7 -8.27 -11.96 -10.37
C TYR A 7 -8.29 -11.88 -8.83
N SER A 8 -7.76 -12.91 -8.18
CA SER A 8 -7.85 -13.09 -6.72
C SER A 8 -6.59 -12.60 -6.01
N THR A 9 -6.71 -12.36 -4.70
CA THR A 9 -5.55 -11.99 -3.86
C THR A 9 -4.45 -13.04 -3.87
N SER A 10 -4.78 -14.33 -3.91
CA SER A 10 -3.76 -15.40 -4.03
C SER A 10 -3.04 -15.39 -5.38
N GLN A 11 -3.72 -14.98 -6.45
CA GLN A 11 -3.09 -14.79 -7.75
C GLN A 11 -2.18 -13.56 -7.75
N PHE A 12 -2.65 -12.45 -7.17
CA PHE A 12 -1.84 -11.26 -6.97
C PHE A 12 -0.57 -11.54 -6.16
N ALA A 13 -0.66 -12.29 -5.07
CA ALA A 13 0.51 -12.68 -4.27
C ALA A 13 1.57 -13.43 -5.09
N ARG A 14 1.17 -14.37 -5.96
CA ARG A 14 2.10 -15.10 -6.84
C ARG A 14 2.74 -14.20 -7.90
N ASP A 15 1.96 -13.28 -8.46
CA ASP A 15 2.47 -12.36 -9.47
C ASP A 15 3.43 -11.33 -8.84
N VAL A 16 3.16 -10.88 -7.62
CA VAL A 16 4.08 -10.04 -6.81
C VAL A 16 5.37 -10.80 -6.53
N ASP A 17 5.30 -12.04 -6.05
CA ASP A 17 6.47 -12.88 -5.80
C ASP A 17 7.34 -13.03 -7.06
N THR A 18 6.70 -13.27 -8.21
CA THR A 18 7.37 -13.33 -9.51
C THR A 18 8.07 -12.01 -9.84
N CYS A 19 7.43 -10.86 -9.62
CA CYS A 19 8.01 -9.55 -9.88
C CYS A 19 9.22 -9.28 -8.97
N VAL A 20 9.07 -9.52 -7.66
CA VAL A 20 10.12 -9.30 -6.66
C VAL A 20 11.37 -10.15 -6.97
N ARG A 21 11.19 -11.39 -7.45
CA ARG A 21 12.31 -12.28 -7.82
C ARG A 21 12.94 -11.95 -9.17
N LYS A 22 12.17 -11.40 -10.11
CA LYS A 22 12.60 -11.17 -11.50
C LYS A 22 13.30 -9.84 -11.70
N TYR A 23 12.82 -8.78 -11.06
CA TYR A 23 13.28 -7.42 -11.34
C TYR A 23 14.37 -6.98 -10.34
N PRO A 24 15.44 -6.33 -10.82
CA PRO A 24 16.63 -6.07 -10.03
C PRO A 24 16.50 -4.90 -9.05
N ASN A 25 15.46 -4.08 -9.14
CA ASN A 25 15.29 -2.89 -8.31
C ASN A 25 13.81 -2.60 -8.01
N GLU A 26 13.58 -1.88 -6.92
CA GLU A 26 12.25 -1.51 -6.41
C GLU A 26 11.41 -0.77 -7.46
N SER A 27 12.00 0.15 -8.22
CA SER A 27 11.30 0.94 -9.23
C SER A 27 10.73 0.09 -10.34
N GLU A 28 11.45 -0.96 -10.76
CA GLU A 28 10.95 -1.92 -11.73
C GLU A 28 9.92 -2.86 -11.13
N VAL A 29 10.13 -3.34 -9.90
CA VAL A 29 9.14 -4.15 -9.17
C VAL A 29 7.81 -3.41 -9.07
N LEU A 30 7.82 -2.18 -8.57
CA LEU A 30 6.63 -1.34 -8.39
C LEU A 30 5.93 -1.04 -9.72
N ARG A 31 6.69 -0.77 -10.79
CA ARG A 31 6.14 -0.54 -12.14
C ARG A 31 5.34 -1.73 -12.64
N GLN A 32 5.78 -2.94 -12.31
CA GLN A 32 5.16 -4.19 -12.76
C GLN A 32 3.99 -4.60 -11.87
N ILE A 33 4.08 -4.37 -10.56
CA ILE A 33 3.00 -4.69 -9.61
C ILE A 33 1.84 -3.69 -9.72
N LYS A 34 2.09 -2.41 -10.03
CA LYS A 34 1.05 -1.37 -10.12
C LYS A 34 -0.20 -1.79 -10.93
N PRO A 35 -0.09 -2.20 -12.21
CA PRO A 35 -1.27 -2.61 -12.98
C PRO A 35 -1.96 -3.87 -12.41
N LEU A 36 -1.23 -4.73 -11.70
CA LEU A 36 -1.78 -5.90 -11.04
C LEU A 36 -2.61 -5.51 -9.81
N LEU A 37 -2.14 -4.55 -9.01
CA LEU A 37 -2.90 -4.01 -7.89
C LEU A 37 -4.17 -3.33 -8.39
N GLU A 38 -4.07 -2.48 -9.42
CA GLU A 38 -5.23 -1.83 -10.04
C GLU A 38 -6.26 -2.85 -10.54
N LYS A 39 -5.80 -3.96 -11.13
CA LYS A 39 -6.67 -5.07 -11.53
C LYS A 39 -7.35 -5.74 -10.34
N LEU A 40 -6.62 -5.94 -9.23
CA LEU A 40 -7.15 -6.55 -8.01
C LEU A 40 -8.25 -5.68 -7.38
N ILE A 41 -7.98 -4.38 -7.18
CA ILE A 41 -8.85 -3.48 -6.43
C ILE A 41 -10.11 -3.04 -7.18
N ARG A 42 -10.17 -3.24 -8.50
CA ARG A 42 -11.35 -2.92 -9.32
C ARG A 42 -12.58 -3.78 -9.01
N SER A 43 -12.40 -4.97 -8.44
CA SER A 43 -13.52 -5.85 -8.10
C SER A 43 -13.59 -6.10 -6.60
N LEU A 44 -14.75 -5.78 -6.00
CA LEU A 44 -15.02 -5.96 -4.57
C LEU A 44 -14.86 -7.41 -4.09
N ARG A 45 -15.05 -8.38 -4.99
CA ARG A 45 -14.97 -9.81 -4.64
C ARG A 45 -13.54 -10.37 -4.69
N SER A 46 -12.55 -9.56 -5.08
CA SER A 46 -11.18 -10.03 -5.34
C SER A 46 -10.34 -10.13 -4.06
N VAL A 47 -10.78 -9.45 -3.01
CA VAL A 47 -10.11 -9.35 -1.73
C VAL A 47 -10.92 -10.15 -0.69
N PRO A 48 -10.27 -10.98 0.13
CA PRO A 48 -10.94 -11.78 1.16
C PRO A 48 -11.63 -10.90 2.21
N ALA A 49 -12.75 -11.37 2.77
CA ALA A 49 -13.55 -10.59 3.71
C ALA A 49 -12.78 -10.22 4.98
N GLU A 50 -11.83 -11.07 5.38
CA GLU A 50 -10.94 -10.90 6.52
C GLU A 50 -10.11 -9.62 6.42
N ALA A 51 -9.79 -9.17 5.20
CA ALA A 51 -9.11 -7.90 4.94
C ALA A 51 -9.90 -6.69 5.46
N PHE A 52 -11.24 -6.81 5.54
CA PHE A 52 -12.16 -5.72 5.88
C PHE A 52 -12.61 -5.72 7.34
N SER A 53 -11.95 -6.49 8.21
CA SER A 53 -12.27 -6.50 9.65
C SER A 53 -11.90 -5.14 10.30
N PRO A 54 -12.87 -4.30 10.69
CA PRO A 54 -12.58 -2.96 11.21
C PRO A 54 -12.27 -2.98 12.71
N ARG A 55 -11.66 -1.89 13.22
CA ARG A 55 -11.52 -1.63 14.66
C ARG A 55 -12.15 -0.28 15.02
N LYS A 56 -12.81 -0.21 16.16
CA LYS A 56 -13.55 0.99 16.60
C LYS A 56 -12.62 2.10 17.12
N ASP A 57 -11.54 1.73 17.79
CA ASP A 57 -10.63 2.62 18.51
C ASP A 57 -9.52 3.20 17.63
N ARG A 58 -9.18 2.54 16.53
CA ARG A 58 -8.11 2.91 15.59
C ARG A 58 -8.34 2.29 14.22
N PHE A 59 -7.59 2.73 13.21
CA PHE A 59 -7.54 2.05 11.93
C PHE A 59 -7.01 0.61 12.08
N ALA A 60 -7.43 -0.29 11.18
CA ALA A 60 -6.98 -1.67 11.16
C ALA A 60 -6.03 -1.92 9.99
N MET A 61 -4.99 -2.72 10.25
CA MET A 61 -4.06 -3.24 9.26
C MET A 61 -4.11 -4.77 9.35
N ASN A 62 -4.93 -5.39 8.50
CA ASN A 62 -5.20 -6.83 8.54
C ASN A 62 -4.23 -7.55 7.59
N LEU A 63 -3.32 -8.37 8.13
CA LEU A 63 -2.39 -9.15 7.31
C LEU A 63 -3.16 -10.19 6.48
N ILE A 64 -2.94 -10.17 5.17
CA ILE A 64 -3.57 -11.11 4.23
C ILE A 64 -2.56 -12.16 3.75
N HIS A 65 -1.33 -11.74 3.45
CA HIS A 65 -0.30 -12.63 2.95
C HIS A 65 1.09 -12.14 3.31
N VAL A 66 1.95 -13.08 3.67
CA VAL A 66 3.40 -12.92 3.79
C VAL A 66 4.05 -14.23 3.29
N PRO A 67 5.02 -14.19 2.36
CA PRO A 67 5.77 -15.36 1.97
C PRO A 67 6.75 -15.78 3.08
N SER A 68 7.25 -17.01 3.04
CA SER A 68 8.14 -17.54 4.08
C SER A 68 9.50 -16.83 4.18
N ASP A 69 9.93 -16.15 3.12
CA ASP A 69 11.16 -15.36 3.07
C ASP A 69 10.93 -13.88 3.40
N GLU A 70 9.70 -13.50 3.77
CA GLU A 70 9.30 -12.17 4.25
C GLU A 70 9.60 -11.01 3.28
N MET A 71 9.81 -11.31 1.99
CA MET A 71 10.22 -10.33 0.97
C MET A 71 9.16 -9.25 0.66
N PHE A 72 7.89 -9.50 1.01
CA PHE A 72 6.80 -8.53 0.92
C PHE A 72 5.65 -8.91 1.86
N SER A 73 4.69 -8.01 2.03
CA SER A 73 3.41 -8.35 2.66
C SER A 73 2.25 -7.72 1.89
N ILE A 74 1.07 -8.35 1.98
CA ILE A 74 -0.20 -7.79 1.50
C ILE A 74 -1.08 -7.57 2.72
N ILE A 75 -1.52 -6.33 2.90
CA ILE A 75 -2.29 -5.89 4.06
C ILE A 75 -3.58 -5.21 3.59
N GLY A 76 -4.70 -5.55 4.23
CA GLY A 76 -5.97 -4.83 4.09
C GLY A 76 -6.08 -3.72 5.14
N GLY A 77 -6.03 -2.47 4.70
CA GLY A 77 -6.25 -1.32 5.55
C GLY A 77 -7.74 -0.96 5.65
N VAL A 78 -8.23 -0.71 6.87
CA VAL A 78 -9.63 -0.35 7.11
C VAL A 78 -9.73 0.85 8.06
N TRP A 79 -10.44 1.87 7.61
CA TRP A 79 -10.69 3.10 8.36
C TRP A 79 -12.19 3.33 8.52
N HIS A 80 -12.62 3.60 9.76
CA HIS A 80 -13.89 4.27 10.00
C HIS A 80 -13.78 5.78 9.69
N PRO A 81 -14.90 6.45 9.40
CA PRO A 81 -14.91 7.91 9.24
C PRO A 81 -14.19 8.63 10.38
N GLY A 82 -13.27 9.51 10.04
CA GLY A 82 -12.49 10.30 11.00
C GLY A 82 -11.23 9.62 11.56
N GLN A 83 -11.00 8.32 11.30
CA GLN A 83 -9.73 7.69 11.65
C GLN A 83 -8.60 8.16 10.73
N THR A 84 -7.41 8.37 11.29
CA THR A 84 -6.23 8.83 10.57
C THR A 84 -4.99 8.06 11.03
N THR A 85 -3.91 8.18 10.25
CA THR A 85 -2.57 7.77 10.67
C THR A 85 -1.83 8.98 11.26
N PRO A 86 -0.88 8.78 12.20
CA PRO A 86 0.15 9.76 12.47
C PRO A 86 0.99 10.01 11.21
N ILE A 87 1.73 11.11 11.14
CA ILE A 87 2.75 11.30 10.08
C ILE A 87 3.83 10.25 10.29
N HIS A 88 4.14 9.48 9.25
CA HIS A 88 5.12 8.39 9.28
C HIS A 88 5.76 8.19 7.90
N ASP A 89 6.86 7.46 7.88
CA ASP A 89 7.43 6.88 6.66
C ASP A 89 7.24 5.36 6.66
N HIS A 90 7.60 4.72 5.55
CA HIS A 90 7.42 3.28 5.35
C HIS A 90 8.71 2.49 5.59
N LEU A 91 9.88 3.15 5.52
CA LEU A 91 11.23 2.56 5.61
C LEU A 91 11.55 1.46 4.57
N THR A 92 10.56 1.06 3.78
CA THR A 92 10.63 0.13 2.64
C THR A 92 9.86 0.71 1.46
N TRP A 93 9.93 0.04 0.30
CA TRP A 93 8.97 0.31 -0.77
C TRP A 93 7.54 -0.04 -0.31
N ALA A 94 6.55 0.71 -0.80
CA ALA A 94 5.14 0.39 -0.61
C ALA A 94 4.32 0.82 -1.84
N LEU A 95 3.27 0.07 -2.12
CA LEU A 95 2.29 0.34 -3.17
C LEU A 95 0.89 0.30 -2.54
N ILE A 96 0.20 1.43 -2.59
CA ILE A 96 -1.10 1.62 -1.93
C ILE A 96 -2.17 1.74 -3.03
N GLY A 97 -3.34 1.15 -2.78
CA GLY A 97 -4.48 1.25 -3.69
C GLY A 97 -5.80 1.27 -2.96
N VAL A 98 -6.73 2.11 -3.41
CA VAL A 98 -8.05 2.27 -2.78
C VAL A 98 -9.01 1.21 -3.33
N HIS A 99 -9.37 0.26 -2.47
CA HIS A 99 -10.32 -0.80 -2.81
C HIS A 99 -11.78 -0.33 -2.79
N ASP A 100 -12.14 0.47 -1.80
CA ASP A 100 -13.47 1.07 -1.66
C ASP A 100 -13.39 2.34 -0.83
N GLY A 101 -14.35 3.25 -1.01
CA GLY A 101 -14.37 4.56 -0.35
C GLY A 101 -13.31 5.53 -0.88
N GLU A 102 -12.86 6.42 0.00
CA GLU A 102 -11.92 7.50 -0.30
C GLU A 102 -10.90 7.66 0.84
N GLU A 103 -9.67 8.01 0.47
CA GLU A 103 -8.58 8.33 1.39
C GLU A 103 -8.11 9.76 1.12
N ARG A 104 -7.80 10.52 2.18
CA ARG A 104 -7.07 11.79 2.07
C ARG A 104 -5.61 11.57 2.43
N GLU A 105 -4.73 11.71 1.47
CA GLU A 105 -3.28 11.59 1.66
C GLU A 105 -2.64 12.98 1.70
N ALA A 106 -1.80 13.23 2.71
CA ALA A 106 -0.97 14.41 2.81
C ALA A 106 0.51 14.02 2.72
N LEU A 107 1.24 14.60 1.78
CA LEU A 107 2.67 14.39 1.63
C LEU A 107 3.44 15.41 2.44
N PHE A 108 4.43 14.95 3.21
CA PHE A 108 5.34 15.80 3.97
C PHE A 108 6.78 15.61 3.51
N ARG A 109 7.57 16.67 3.62
CA ARG A 109 9.02 16.64 3.37
C ARG A 109 9.75 17.08 4.64
N ARG A 110 10.85 16.40 4.97
CA ARG A 110 11.78 16.85 6.02
C ARG A 110 12.58 18.07 5.56
N THR A 111 12.69 19.10 6.40
CA THR A 111 13.36 20.37 6.07
C THR A 111 14.54 20.72 6.97
N ASP A 112 14.87 19.90 7.96
CA ASP A 112 16.11 20.02 8.73
C ASP A 112 17.25 19.17 8.11
N ASP A 113 18.42 19.19 8.76
CA ASP A 113 19.63 18.51 8.29
C ASP A 113 19.69 17.00 8.56
N GLY A 114 18.63 16.41 9.13
CA GLY A 114 18.58 14.97 9.41
C GLY A 114 19.43 14.51 10.58
N SER A 115 20.20 15.40 11.24
CA SER A 115 21.20 15.02 12.26
C SER A 115 20.60 14.32 13.48
N ASN A 116 19.35 14.63 13.83
CA ASN A 116 18.63 13.97 14.91
C ASN A 116 17.59 12.98 14.35
N PRO A 117 17.79 11.65 14.50
CA PRO A 117 16.83 10.67 13.99
C PRO A 117 15.50 10.65 14.76
N LYS A 118 15.41 11.30 15.93
CA LYS A 118 14.22 11.31 16.79
C LYS A 118 13.35 12.55 16.61
N ILE A 119 13.85 13.59 15.93
CA ILE A 119 13.15 14.87 15.78
C ILE A 119 13.29 15.33 14.33
N ALA A 120 12.16 15.61 13.69
CA ALA A 120 12.11 16.13 12.33
C ALA A 120 11.32 17.43 12.27
N LYS A 121 11.90 18.46 11.64
CA LYS A 121 11.14 19.59 11.09
C LYS A 121 10.60 19.15 9.73
N ILE A 122 9.29 19.30 9.55
CA ILE A 122 8.59 18.86 8.34
C ILE A 122 7.70 19.97 7.80
N GLU A 123 7.53 19.98 6.48
CA GLU A 123 6.59 20.82 5.77
C GLU A 123 5.58 19.95 4.99
N LYS A 124 4.33 20.40 4.90
CA LYS A 124 3.34 19.76 4.03
C LYS A 124 3.58 20.19 2.59
N VAL A 125 3.84 19.23 1.72
CA VAL A 125 4.11 19.46 0.29
C VAL A 125 2.82 19.46 -0.52
N SER A 126 1.92 18.51 -0.25
CA SER A 126 0.68 18.36 -0.99
C SER A 126 -0.40 17.65 -0.17
N GLU A 127 -1.62 17.70 -0.68
CA GLU A 127 -2.74 16.88 -0.23
C GLU A 127 -3.57 16.45 -1.43
N LYS A 128 -4.06 15.21 -1.40
CA LYS A 128 -4.93 14.66 -2.43
C LYS A 128 -6.02 13.77 -1.83
N ILE A 129 -7.13 13.65 -2.53
CA ILE A 129 -8.18 12.66 -2.24
C ILE A 129 -8.04 11.54 -3.28
N ASN A 130 -7.83 10.33 -2.79
CA ASN A 130 -7.71 9.12 -3.59
C ASN A 130 -9.02 8.35 -3.50
N THR A 131 -9.57 7.94 -4.65
CA THR A 131 -10.84 7.22 -4.72
C THR A 131 -10.63 5.81 -5.25
N LYS A 132 -11.66 4.97 -5.14
CA LYS A 132 -11.66 3.59 -5.61
C LYS A 132 -10.99 3.39 -6.98
N GLY A 133 -10.09 2.41 -7.04
CA GLY A 133 -9.35 2.07 -8.25
C GLY A 133 -8.08 2.89 -8.47
N TRP A 134 -7.83 3.92 -7.66
CA TRP A 134 -6.57 4.65 -7.64
C TRP A 134 -5.47 3.82 -6.98
N SER A 135 -4.24 3.95 -7.48
CA SER A 135 -3.04 3.40 -6.85
C SER A 135 -1.82 4.29 -7.06
N ASP A 136 -0.90 4.28 -6.09
CA ASP A 136 0.40 4.95 -6.20
C ASP A 136 1.45 4.28 -5.32
N SER A 137 2.70 4.41 -5.72
CA SER A 137 3.83 3.91 -4.94
C SER A 137 4.32 5.00 -4.02
N SER A 138 4.40 4.72 -2.73
CA SER A 138 5.10 5.60 -1.80
C SER A 138 6.55 5.14 -1.69
N ARG A 139 7.49 6.06 -1.95
CA ARG A 139 8.90 5.87 -1.65
C ARG A 139 9.27 6.79 -0.50
N SER A 140 9.76 6.23 0.59
CA SER A 140 10.56 7.01 1.53
C SER A 140 11.85 7.41 0.82
N SER A 141 11.94 8.65 0.33
CA SER A 141 13.21 9.23 -0.10
C SER A 141 14.02 9.63 1.14
N TRP A 142 14.46 8.64 1.91
CA TRP A 142 15.52 8.78 2.90
C TRP A 142 16.74 8.08 2.33
N HIS A 143 17.72 8.85 1.88
CA HIS A 143 19.08 8.33 1.76
C HIS A 143 19.76 8.73 3.08
N PRO A 144 20.39 7.79 3.82
CA PRO A 144 21.23 8.12 4.95
C PRO A 144 22.38 9.05 4.55
#